data_AF-A0A2T7UEW6-F1
#
_entry.id   AF-A0A2T7UEW6-F1
#
_cell.length_a   1.000
_cell.length_b   1.000
_cell.length_c   1.000
_cell.angle_alpha   90.00
_cell.angle_beta   90.00
_cell.angle_gamma   90.00
#
_symmetry.space_group_name_H-M   'P 1'
#
loop_
_entity.id
_entity.type
_entity.pdbx_description
1 polymer ?
#
loop_
_entity_poly.entity_id
_entity_poly.type
_entity_poly.pdbx_seq_one_letter_code
_entity_poly.pdbx_strand_id
1 'polypeptide(L)' 'MPNGAYGAQVSVASGHGSASTDRVMRFVPEFATPAAASQYALDEGVLWVERQTTKPILF' A
#
# COMPACT_ATOMS: atom_id res chain seq x y z
N MET A 1 -1.35 7.44 -15.34
CA MET A 1 -1.35 6.33 -16.33
C MET A 1 -1.45 6.92 -17.73
N PRO A 2 -1.08 6.19 -18.81
CA PRO A 2 -1.05 6.71 -20.19
C PRO A 2 -2.40 7.24 -20.72
N ASN A 3 -3.52 6.87 -20.10
CA ASN A 3 -4.91 7.19 -20.47
C ASN A 3 -5.57 8.26 -19.57
N GLY A 4 -4.83 8.95 -18.71
CA GLY A 4 -5.40 9.89 -17.73
C GLY A 4 -6.02 9.21 -16.51
N ALA A 5 -5.92 7.89 -16.38
CA ALA A 5 -6.35 7.19 -15.18
C ALA A 5 -5.34 7.36 -14.02
N TYR A 6 -5.87 7.15 -12.82
CA TYR A 6 -5.16 7.24 -11.54
C TYR A 6 -4.76 5.84 -11.09
N GLY A 7 -3.51 5.69 -10.65
CA GLY A 7 -3.04 4.47 -10.00
C GLY A 7 -3.18 4.59 -8.49
N ALA A 8 -3.42 3.47 -7.81
CA ALA A 8 -3.36 3.39 -6.36
C ALA A 8 -1.97 2.92 -5.91
N GLN A 9 -1.43 3.56 -4.87
CA GLN A 9 -0.19 3.12 -4.23
C GLN A 9 -0.18 3.47 -2.74
N VAL A 10 0.57 2.70 -1.96
CA VAL A 10 0.88 2.99 -0.55
C VAL A 10 2.38 2.93 -0.33
N SER A 11 2.89 3.77 0.58
CA SER A 11 4.21 3.59 1.19
C SER A 11 3.98 3.18 2.63
N VAL A 12 4.51 2.02 3.02
CA VAL A 12 4.39 1.52 4.39
C VAL A 12 5.76 1.53 5.03
N ALA A 13 5.96 2.42 5.99
CA ALA A 13 7.15 2.44 6.82
C ALA A 13 7.18 1.18 7.71
N SER A 14 8.31 0.48 7.69
CA SER A 14 8.59 -0.63 8.60
C SER A 14 9.83 -0.31 9.42
N GLY A 15 9.67 -0.28 10.75
CA GLY A 15 10.73 0.06 11.70
C GLY A 15 10.35 1.16 12.69
N HIS A 16 11.18 1.38 13.71
CA HIS A 16 11.07 2.47 14.68
C HIS A 16 12.43 3.15 14.81
N GLY A 17 12.48 4.50 14.77
CA GLY A 17 13.72 5.27 14.81
C GLY A 17 14.39 5.45 13.44
N SER A 18 15.72 5.57 13.41
CA SER A 18 16.51 5.88 12.19
C SER A 18 16.60 4.72 11.19
N ALA A 19 16.21 3.50 11.58
CA ALA A 19 16.10 2.34 10.70
C ALA A 19 14.63 2.14 10.28
N SER A 20 14.06 3.09 9.55
CA SER A 20 12.78 2.91 8.86
C SER A 20 13.05 2.59 7.40
N THR A 21 12.56 1.43 6.93
CA THR A 21 12.51 1.12 5.50
C THR A 21 11.07 1.20 5.03
N ASP A 22 10.83 1.98 3.99
CA ASP A 22 9.53 2.06 3.33
C ASP A 22 9.36 0.91 2.34
N ARG A 23 8.22 0.23 2.44
CA ARG A 23 7.74 -0.73 1.44
C ARG A 23 6.70 -0.02 0.59
N VAL A 24 7.08 0.31 -0.65
CA VAL A 24 6.18 0.93 -1.63
C VAL A 24 5.46 -0.17 -2.40
N MET A 25 4.14 -0.14 -2.37
CA MET A 25 3.28 -1.02 -3.16
C MET A 25 2.44 -0.21 -4.12
N ARG A 26 2.53 -0.55 -5.40
CA ARG A 26 1.67 -0.01 -6.45
C ARG A 26 0.68 -1.09 -6.87
N PHE A 27 -0.61 -0.76 -6.80
CA PHE A 27 -1.67 -1.68 -7.20
C PHE A 27 -1.89 -1.66 -8.70
N VAL A 28 -2.38 -2.78 -9.25
CA VAL A 28 -2.63 -2.97 -10.69
C VAL A 28 -3.87 -2.22 -11.19
N PRO A 29 -5.01 -2.17 -10.45
CA PRO A 29 -6.20 -1.48 -10.95
C PRO A 29 -5.96 0.00 -11.21
N GLU A 30 -6.60 0.49 -12.28
CA GLU A 30 -6.64 1.91 -12.64
C GLU A 30 -8.01 2.48 -12.28
N PHE A 31 -8.04 3.74 -11.86
CA PHE A 31 -9.24 4.42 -11.38
C PHE A 31 -9.53 5.66 -12.22
N ALA A 32 -10.82 5.92 -12.44
CA ALA A 32 -11.28 7.11 -13.15
C ALA A 32 -11.12 8.40 -12.34
N THR A 33 -11.01 8.30 -11.01
CA THR A 33 -10.87 9.46 -10.12
C THR A 33 -9.73 9.27 -9.12
N PRO A 34 -9.09 10.36 -8.65
CA PRO A 34 -8.09 10.29 -7.61
C PRO A 34 -8.67 9.74 -6.30
N ALA A 35 -9.89 10.15 -5.95
CA ALA A 35 -10.56 9.71 -4.72
C ALA A 35 -10.77 8.19 -4.69
N ALA A 36 -11.16 7.58 -5.81
CA ALA A 36 -11.30 6.13 -5.90
C ALA A 36 -9.94 5.42 -5.77
N ALA A 37 -8.88 5.95 -6.38
CA ALA A 37 -7.53 5.42 -6.21
C ALA A 37 -7.04 5.52 -4.76
N SER A 38 -7.30 6.64 -4.09
CA SER A 38 -6.92 6.86 -2.69
C SER A 38 -7.68 5.94 -1.74
N GLN A 39 -8.99 5.80 -1.90
CA GLN A 39 -9.79 4.89 -1.07
C GLN A 39 -9.31 3.45 -1.23
N TYR A 40 -9.12 3.01 -2.48
CA TYR A 40 -8.60 1.67 -2.76
C TYR A 40 -7.21 1.44 -2.15
N ALA A 41 -6.31 2.43 -2.26
CA ALA A 41 -4.98 2.35 -1.66
C ALA A 41 -5.04 2.15 -0.13
N LEU A 42 -5.96 2.84 0.55
CA LEU A 42 -6.15 2.71 1.99
C LEU A 42 -6.67 1.33 2.36
N ASP A 43 -7.74 0.88 1.71
CA ASP A 43 -8.40 -0.39 2.02
C ASP A 43 -7.43 -1.57 1.85
N GLU A 44 -6.76 -1.65 0.68
CA GLU A 44 -5.79 -2.70 0.41
C GLU A 44 -4.50 -2.57 1.25
N GLY A 45 -4.07 -1.33 1.52
CA GLY A 45 -2.90 -1.05 2.34
C GLY A 45 -3.06 -1.57 3.78
N VAL A 46 -4.22 -1.32 4.40
CA VAL A 46 -4.53 -1.82 5.75
C VAL A 46 -4.56 -3.34 5.78
N LEU A 47 -5.28 -3.97 4.86
CA LEU A 47 -5.37 -5.43 4.76
C LEU A 47 -4.00 -6.09 4.58
N TRP A 48 -3.12 -5.45 3.80
CA TRP A 48 -1.76 -5.96 3.63
C TRP A 48 -0.94 -5.90 4.92
N VAL A 49 -1.04 -4.79 5.68
CA VAL A 49 -0.34 -4.63 6.96
C VAL A 49 -0.81 -5.69 7.95
N GLU A 50 -2.12 -5.92 8.06
CA GLU A 50 -2.70 -6.94 8.93
C GLU A 50 -2.21 -8.36 8.59
N ARG A 51 -2.06 -8.67 7.29
CA ARG A 51 -1.48 -9.96 6.84
C ARG A 51 0.00 -10.09 7.18
N GLN A 52 0.74 -8.98 7.22
CA GLN A 52 2.17 -8.98 7.58
C GLN A 52 2.37 -9.20 9.08
N THR A 53 1.53 -8.62 9.93
CA THR A 53 1.62 -8.76 11.40
C THR A 53 1.14 -10.13 11.89
N THR A 54 0.26 -10.79 11.13
CA THR A 54 -0.31 -12.10 11.48
C THR A 54 0.61 -13.28 11.10
N LYS A 55 1.72 -13.06 10.39
CA LYS A 55 2.69 -14.13 10.10
C LYS A 55 3.44 -14.52 11.39
N PRO A 56 3.31 -15.76 11.89
CA PRO A 56 4.11 -16.19 13.03
C PRO A 56 5.58 -16.16 12.64
N ILE A 57 6.40 -15.55 13.48
CA ILE A 57 7.86 -15.66 13.39
C ILE A 57 8.19 -17.09 13.80
N LEU A 58 8.35 -17.98 12.81
CA LEU A 58 8.95 -19.29 13.03
C LEU A 58 10.46 -19.08 13.20
N PHE A 59 10.97 -19.39 14.39
CA PHE A 59 12.40 -19.51 14.70
C PHE A 59 12.90 -20.92 14.35
#